data_AF-A0A920QYG5-F1
#
_entry.id   AF-A0A920QYG5-F1
#
_cell.length_a   1.000
_cell.length_b   1.000
_cell.length_c   1.000
_cell.angle_alpha   90.00
_cell.angle_beta   90.00
_cell.angle_gamma   90.00
#
_symmetry.space_group_name_H-M   'P 1'
#
loop_
_entity.id
_entity.type
_entity.pdbx_description
1 polymer ?
#
loop_
_entity_poly.entity_id
_entity_poly.type
_entity_poly.pdbx_seq_one_letter_code
_entity_poly.pdbx_strand_id
1 'polypeptide(L)'
;MVLVALSMIFAALLLVANVTAVKIIAVGTEGIDAGILAYPFTFLISDVISEIYGRKITSKIIWMGFVVSLIMVAMFYIAGQLPAAGFWEDQRAYDQILGSVPRIVLASMIAYLVSQHHDVIAFHMWKKN
;
A
#
# COMPACT_ATOMS: atom_id res chain seq x y z
N MET A 1 0.96 3.90 -23.60
CA MET A 1 2.17 3.25 -23.05
C MET A 1 2.67 3.95 -21.79
N VAL A 2 2.87 5.27 -21.78
CA VAL A 2 3.36 6.02 -20.60
C VAL A 2 2.49 5.83 -19.36
N LEU A 3 1.15 5.98 -19.47
CA LEU A 3 0.23 5.73 -18.36
C LEU A 3 0.39 4.35 -17.72
N VAL A 4 0.53 3.31 -18.55
CA VAL A 4 0.65 1.93 -18.08
C VAL A 4 1.99 1.75 -17.35
N ALA A 5 3.08 2.29 -17.89
CA ALA A 5 4.39 2.27 -17.24
C ALA A 5 4.34 2.98 -15.86
N LEU A 6 3.80 4.20 -15.80
CA LEU A 6 3.66 4.93 -14.54
C LEU A 6 2.77 4.19 -13.53
N SER A 7 1.67 3.58 -13.98
CA SER A 7 0.78 2.80 -13.13
C SER A 7 1.45 1.54 -12.57
N MET A 8 2.27 0.85 -13.38
CA MET A 8 3.03 -0.32 -12.92
C MET A 8 4.12 0.06 -11.92
N ILE A 9 4.83 1.17 -12.15
CA ILE A 9 5.85 1.67 -11.21
C ILE A 9 5.17 2.10 -9.90
N PHE A 10 4.04 2.80 -9.98
CA PHE A 10 3.25 3.16 -8.81
C PHE A 10 2.84 1.93 -7.99
N ALA A 11 2.27 0.91 -8.65
CA ALA A 11 1.87 -0.32 -7.99
C ALA A 11 3.06 -1.06 -7.36
N ALA A 12 4.20 -1.15 -8.06
CA ALA A 12 5.40 -1.77 -7.54
C ALA A 12 5.93 -1.03 -6.30
N LEU A 13 6.01 0.30 -6.34
CA LEU A 13 6.41 1.12 -5.20
C LEU A 13 5.46 0.95 -4.00
N LEU A 14 4.16 0.87 -4.26
CA LEU A 14 3.17 0.64 -3.21
C LEU A 14 3.33 -0.74 -2.54
N LEU A 15 3.61 -1.79 -3.32
CA LEU A 15 3.90 -3.12 -2.78
C LEU A 15 5.21 -3.12 -1.98
N VAL A 16 6.26 -2.48 -2.50
CA VAL A 16 7.53 -2.32 -1.78
C VAL A 16 7.31 -1.60 -0.46
N ALA A 17 6.56 -0.49 -0.45
CA ALA A 17 6.24 0.27 0.76
C ALA A 17 5.57 -0.61 1.82
N ASN A 18 4.57 -1.41 1.41
CA ASN A 18 3.85 -2.30 2.33
C ASN A 18 4.74 -3.39 2.94
N VAL A 19 5.68 -3.94 2.17
CA VAL A 19 6.61 -4.97 2.66
C VAL A 19 7.69 -4.36 3.55
N THR A 20 8.26 -3.22 3.16
CA THR A 20 9.31 -2.56 3.95
C THR A 20 8.78 -1.91 5.21
N ALA A 21 7.47 -1.62 5.31
CA ALA A 21 6.84 -1.09 6.51
C ALA A 21 7.01 -1.98 7.75
N VAL A 22 7.29 -3.28 7.58
CA VAL A 22 7.57 -4.20 8.70
C VAL A 22 8.89 -3.86 9.40
N LYS A 23 9.83 -3.22 8.69
CA LYS A 23 11.11 -2.79 9.25
C LYS A 23 10.98 -1.39 9.84
N ILE A 24 11.35 -1.23 11.10
CA ILE A 24 11.46 0.08 11.74
C ILE A 24 12.91 0.60 11.59
N ILE A 25 13.05 1.82 11.09
CA ILE A 25 14.31 2.56 11.01
C ILE A 25 14.42 3.56 12.17
N ALA A 26 15.62 3.71 12.71
CA ALA A 26 15.90 4.69 13.74
C ALA A 26 16.08 6.08 13.12
N VAL A 27 15.32 7.06 13.59
CA VAL A 27 15.43 8.47 13.22
C VAL A 27 15.54 9.29 14.51
N GLY A 28 16.78 9.56 14.94
CA GLY A 28 17.03 10.15 16.25
C GLY A 28 16.66 9.19 17.38
N THR A 29 15.81 9.64 18.30
CA THR A 29 15.28 8.81 19.41
C THR A 29 14.03 8.02 19.05
N GLU A 30 13.40 8.33 17.91
CA GLU A 30 12.13 7.75 17.49
C GLU A 30 12.34 6.70 16.39
N GLY A 31 11.38 5.77 16.27
CA GLY A 31 11.33 4.76 15.22
C GLY A 31 10.27 5.08 14.18
N ILE A 32 10.61 5.01 12.89
CA ILE A 32 9.69 5.21 11.77
C ILE A 32 9.69 3.96 10.89
N ASP A 33 8.57 3.63 10.24
CA ASP A 33 8.53 2.53 9.29
C ASP A 33 9.40 2.80 8.05
N ALA A 34 10.10 1.78 7.56
CA ALA A 34 10.95 1.92 6.37
C ALA A 34 10.13 2.02 5.07
N GLY A 35 8.80 1.84 5.14
CA GLY A 35 7.86 2.09 4.04
C GLY A 35 7.91 3.55 3.58
N ILE A 36 8.25 4.47 4.49
CA ILE A 36 8.35 5.90 4.22
C ILE A 36 9.26 6.26 3.04
N LEU A 37 10.27 5.44 2.74
CA LEU A 37 11.20 5.67 1.64
C LEU A 37 10.54 5.59 0.25
N ALA A 38 9.49 4.79 0.11
CA ALA A 38 8.78 4.63 -1.15
C ALA A 38 7.74 5.74 -1.38
N TYR A 39 7.21 6.35 -0.31
CA TYR A 39 6.12 7.32 -0.42
C TYR A 39 6.43 8.55 -1.28
N PRO A 40 7.60 9.22 -1.19
CA PRO A 40 7.93 10.35 -2.05
C PRO A 40 7.83 10.03 -3.54
N PHE A 41 8.25 8.82 -3.94
CA PHE A 41 8.16 8.36 -5.32
C PHE A 41 6.71 8.04 -5.73
N THR A 42 5.94 7.43 -4.84
CA THR A 42 4.51 7.17 -5.12
C THR A 42 3.73 8.46 -5.32
N PHE A 43 3.97 9.48 -4.48
CA PHE A 43 3.33 10.79 -4.60
C PHE A 43 3.72 11.48 -5.89
N LEU A 44 5.02 11.55 -6.21
CA LEU A 44 5.51 12.12 -7.46
C LEU A 44 4.83 11.50 -8.69
N ILE A 45 4.75 10.17 -8.73
CA ILE A 45 4.10 9.47 -9.86
C ILE A 45 2.60 9.76 -9.89
N SER A 46 1.94 9.74 -8.73
CA SER A 46 0.50 10.03 -8.65
C SER A 46 0.15 11.45 -9.09
N ASP A 47 1.02 12.42 -8.78
CA ASP A 47 0.88 13.82 -9.19
C ASP A 47 1.04 13.97 -10.69
N VAL A 48 2.09 13.37 -11.27
CA VAL A 48 2.31 13.35 -12.73
C VAL A 48 1.12 12.71 -13.46
N ILE A 49 0.59 11.60 -12.94
CA ILE A 49 -0.61 10.96 -13.52
C ILE A 49 -1.82 11.88 -13.40
N SER A 50 -2.00 12.56 -12.25
CA SER A 50 -3.11 13.49 -12.01
C SER A 50 -3.09 14.69 -12.94
N GLU A 51 -1.90 15.24 -13.19
CA GLU A 51 -1.73 16.41 -14.06
C GLU A 51 -2.01 16.07 -15.54
N ILE A 52 -1.52 14.92 -16.02
CA ILE A 52 -1.62 14.54 -17.43
C ILE A 52 -2.98 13.87 -17.75
N TYR A 53 -3.47 13.00 -16.87
CA TYR A 53 -4.61 12.12 -17.13
C TYR A 53 -5.85 12.47 -16.27
N GLY A 54 -5.72 13.42 -15.35
CA GLY A 54 -6.79 13.92 -14.52
C GLY A 54 -7.16 13.03 -13.33
N ARG A 55 -7.82 13.64 -12.34
CA ARG A 55 -8.19 13.04 -11.05
C ARG A 55 -8.91 11.69 -11.18
N LYS A 56 -9.84 11.55 -12.14
CA LYS A 56 -10.63 10.31 -12.30
C LYS A 56 -9.76 9.10 -12.63
N ILE A 57 -8.73 9.27 -13.46
CA ILE A 57 -7.82 8.19 -13.84
C ILE A 57 -6.88 7.87 -12.67
N THR A 58 -6.33 8.89 -12.02
CA THR A 58 -5.47 8.72 -10.83
C THR A 58 -6.19 7.98 -9.70
N SER A 59 -7.43 8.36 -9.38
CA SER A 59 -8.22 7.67 -8.35
C SER A 59 -8.44 6.19 -8.68
N LYS A 60 -8.65 5.83 -9.95
CA LYS A 60 -8.74 4.43 -10.37
C LYS A 60 -7.42 3.70 -10.18
N ILE A 61 -6.29 4.32 -10.54
CA ILE A 61 -4.96 3.71 -10.39
C ILE A 61 -4.61 3.47 -8.92
N ILE A 62 -4.92 4.42 -8.04
CA ILE A 62 -4.75 4.27 -6.59
C ILE A 62 -5.60 3.10 -6.09
N TRP A 63 -6.86 3.01 -6.50
CA TRP A 63 -7.74 1.89 -6.16
C TRP A 63 -7.22 0.54 -6.68
N MET A 64 -6.69 0.51 -7.91
CA MET A 64 -6.08 -0.70 -8.45
C MET A 64 -4.82 -1.08 -7.68
N GLY A 65 -3.97 -0.12 -7.30
CA GLY A 65 -2.82 -0.37 -6.43
C GLY A 65 -3.24 -0.93 -5.07
N PHE A 66 -4.35 -0.46 -4.53
CA PHE A 66 -4.95 -0.97 -3.32
C PHE A 66 -5.38 -2.45 -3.47
N VAL A 67 -6.11 -2.78 -4.54
CA VAL A 67 -6.53 -4.15 -4.86
C VAL A 67 -5.32 -5.07 -5.04
N VAL A 68 -4.28 -4.60 -5.73
CA VAL A 68 -3.03 -5.35 -5.92
C VAL A 68 -2.33 -5.61 -4.58
N SER A 69 -2.39 -4.66 -3.64
CA SER A 69 -1.87 -4.85 -2.28
C SER A 69 -2.66 -5.91 -1.51
N LEU A 70 -3.99 -5.99 -1.69
CA LEU A 70 -4.80 -7.07 -1.11
C LEU A 70 -4.46 -8.44 -1.70
N ILE A 71 -4.22 -8.51 -3.01
CA ILE A 71 -3.79 -9.75 -3.66
C ILE A 71 -2.46 -10.21 -3.07
N MET A 72 -1.49 -9.30 -2.90
CA MET A 72 -0.20 -9.61 -2.26
C MET A 72 -0.41 -10.17 -0.85
N VAL A 73 -1.23 -9.53 -0.03
CA VAL A 73 -1.56 -10.01 1.33
C VAL A 73 -2.17 -11.39 1.32
N ALA A 74 -3.14 -11.64 0.44
CA ALA A 74 -3.80 -12.94 0.33
C ALA A 74 -2.78 -14.02 -0.06
N MET A 75 -1.87 -13.72 -0.98
CA MET A 75 -0.82 -14.65 -1.39
C MET A 75 0.17 -14.95 -0.25
N PHE A 76 0.61 -13.95 0.51
CA PHE A 76 1.48 -14.17 1.67
C PHE A 76 0.80 -14.98 2.77
N TYR A 77 -0.48 -14.70 3.03
CA TYR A 77 -1.26 -15.44 4.00
C TYR A 77 -1.41 -16.91 3.60
N ILE A 78 -1.81 -17.18 2.35
CA ILE A 78 -1.94 -18.55 1.82
C ILE A 78 -0.60 -19.27 1.89
N ALA A 79 0.49 -18.63 1.46
CA ALA A 79 1.82 -19.22 1.50
C ALA A 79 2.28 -19.58 2.93
N GLY A 80 1.96 -18.75 3.93
CA GLY A 80 2.27 -19.04 5.34
C GLY A 80 1.45 -20.19 5.95
N GLN A 81 0.23 -20.45 5.44
CA GLN A 81 -0.61 -21.55 5.92
C GLN A 81 -0.26 -22.91 5.31
N LEU A 82 0.50 -22.93 4.20
CA LEU A 82 0.93 -24.18 3.57
C LEU A 82 2.00 -24.86 4.44
N PRO A 83 2.02 -26.21 4.48
CA PRO A 83 3.01 -26.93 5.25
C PRO A 83 4.41 -26.66 4.70
N ALA A 84 5.31 -26.26 5.60
CA ALA A 84 6.72 -26.10 5.28
C ALA A 84 7.31 -27.43 4.78
N ALA A 85 8.16 -27.37 3.77
CA ALA A 85 8.94 -28.52 3.35
C ALA A 85 9.87 -28.97 4.49
N GLY A 86 10.18 -30.27 4.59
CA GLY A 86 10.97 -30.81 5.71
C GLY A 86 12.40 -30.23 5.83
N PHE A 87 12.91 -29.59 4.78
CA PHE A 87 14.21 -28.90 4.77
C PHE A 87 14.10 -27.37 4.96
N TRP A 88 12.88 -26.84 5.08
CA TRP A 88 12.64 -25.40 5.23
C TRP A 88 12.65 -25.01 6.71
N GLU A 89 13.69 -24.28 7.12
CA GLU A 89 13.90 -23.89 8.53
C GLU A 89 13.36 -22.49 8.87
N ASP A 90 13.11 -21.64 7.86
CA ASP A 90 12.80 -20.22 8.01
C ASP A 90 11.31 -19.92 8.21
N GLN A 91 10.47 -20.92 8.49
CA GLN A 91 9.02 -20.73 8.65
C GLN A 91 8.69 -19.69 9.72
N ARG A 92 9.40 -19.72 10.85
CA ARG A 92 9.17 -18.76 11.93
C ARG A 92 9.53 -17.33 11.52
N ALA A 93 10.59 -17.15 10.73
CA ALA A 93 10.98 -15.83 10.23
C ALA A 93 9.97 -15.31 9.19
N TYR A 94 9.45 -16.20 8.34
CA TYR A 94 8.39 -15.90 7.39
C TYR A 94 7.15 -15.36 8.11
N ASP A 95 6.66 -16.07 9.13
CA ASP A 95 5.45 -15.68 9.87
C ASP A 95 5.64 -14.38 10.66
N GLN A 96 6.85 -14.14 11.21
CA GLN A 96 7.15 -12.90 11.92
C GLN A 96 7.16 -11.68 11.01
N ILE A 97 7.78 -11.80 9.82
CA ILE A 97 7.93 -10.67 8.89
C ILE A 97 6.66 -10.49 8.07
N LEU A 98 6.24 -11.54 7.35
CA LEU A 98 5.15 -11.45 6.37
C LEU A 98 3.76 -11.69 6.98
N GLY A 99 3.66 -12.41 8.10
CA GLY A 99 2.40 -12.60 8.82
C GLY A 99 1.82 -11.30 9.41
N SER A 100 2.64 -10.25 9.56
CA SER A 100 2.19 -8.93 10.00
C SER A 100 1.62 -8.05 8.87
N VAL A 101 1.96 -8.36 7.62
CA VAL A 101 1.57 -7.59 6.43
C VAL A 101 0.04 -7.50 6.23
N PRO A 102 -0.76 -8.56 6.45
CA PRO A 102 -2.22 -8.47 6.38
C PRO A 102 -2.80 -7.40 7.30
N ARG A 103 -2.28 -7.27 8.53
CA ARG A 103 -2.76 -6.27 9.49
C ARG A 103 -2.49 -4.85 9.02
N ILE A 104 -1.31 -4.61 8.44
CA ILE A 104 -0.92 -3.29 7.91
C ILE A 104 -1.87 -2.87 6.80
N VAL A 105 -2.08 -3.75 5.81
CA VAL A 105 -2.94 -3.44 4.66
C VAL A 105 -4.41 -3.28 5.07
N LEU A 106 -4.92 -4.07 6.03
CA LEU A 106 -6.26 -3.90 6.58
C LEU A 106 -6.42 -2.56 7.32
N ALA A 107 -5.41 -2.14 8.09
CA ALA A 107 -5.43 -0.82 8.71
C ALA A 107 -5.49 0.30 7.65
N SER A 108 -4.71 0.17 6.57
CA SER A 108 -4.76 1.08 5.42
C SER A 108 -6.12 1.07 4.71
N MET A 109 -6.79 -0.07 4.57
CA MET A 109 -8.17 -0.15 4.04
C MET A 109 -9.12 0.72 4.85
N ILE A 110 -9.12 0.50 6.16
CA ILE A 110 -10.06 1.14 7.07
C ILE A 110 -9.79 2.64 7.09
N ALA A 111 -8.53 3.05 7.21
CA ALA A 111 -8.13 4.46 7.15
C ALA A 111 -8.58 5.11 5.83
N TYR A 112 -8.40 4.41 4.70
CA TYR A 112 -8.80 4.93 3.40
C TYR A 112 -10.32 5.02 3.23
N LEU A 113 -11.08 4.01 3.67
CA LEU A 113 -12.55 4.02 3.63
C LEU A 113 -13.13 5.15 4.49
N VAL A 114 -12.57 5.35 5.69
CA VAL A 114 -12.95 6.47 6.56
C VAL A 114 -12.60 7.81 5.92
N SER A 115 -11.41 7.93 5.32
CA SER A 115 -10.99 9.14 4.61
C SER A 115 -11.89 9.47 3.41
N GLN A 116 -12.25 8.47 2.60
CA GLN A 116 -13.18 8.63 1.48
C GLN A 116 -14.58 9.05 1.95
N HIS A 117 -15.09 8.42 3.01
CA HIS A 117 -16.39 8.78 3.57
C HIS A 117 -16.37 10.23 4.09
N HIS A 118 -15.30 10.64 4.76
CA HIS A 118 -15.10 12.00 5.21
C HIS A 118 -15.02 13.01 4.05
N ASP A 119 -14.28 12.70 2.97
CA ASP A 119 -14.17 13.57 1.78
C ASP A 119 -15.55 13.81 1.14
N VAL A 120 -16.37 12.76 1.00
CA VAL A 120 -17.72 12.88 0.43
C VAL A 120 -18.64 13.75 1.30
N ILE A 121 -18.58 13.61 2.63
CA ILE A 121 -19.37 14.42 3.57
C ILE A 121 -18.90 15.88 3.52
N ALA A 122 -17.59 16.14 3.58
CA ALA A 122 -17.01 17.48 3.53
C ALA A 122 -17.39 18.20 2.22
N PHE A 123 -17.30 17.50 1.09
CA PHE A 123 -17.67 18.05 -0.22
C PHE A 123 -19.17 18.36 -0.31
N HIS A 124 -20.03 17.52 0.27
CA HIS A 124 -21.47 17.79 0.35
C HIS A 124 -21.81 18.96 1.27
N MET A 125 -21.09 19.15 2.39
CA MET A 125 -21.29 20.28 3.28
C MET A 125 -20.88 21.60 2.63
N TRP A 126 -19.72 21.64 1.97
CA TRP A 126 -19.21 22.86 1.34
C TRP A 126 -19.92 23.25 0.04
N LYS A 127 -20.56 22.31 -0.65
CA LYS A 127 -21.38 22.62 -1.84
C LYS A 127 -22.79 23.12 -1.49
N LYS A 128 -23.20 23.05 -0.23
CA LYS A 128 -24.54 23.43 0.24
C LYS A 128 -24.63 24.86 0.82
N ASN A 129 -23.49 25.56 0.94
CA ASN A 129 -23.39 26.99 1.20
C ASN A 129 -22.85 27.72 -0.04
#